data_AF-A0A9Q5R056-F1
#
_entry.id   AF-A0A9Q5R056-F1
#
_cell.length_a   1.000
_cell.length_b   1.000
_cell.length_c   1.000
_cell.angle_alpha   90.00
_cell.angle_beta   90.00
_cell.angle_gamma   90.00
#
_symmetry.space_group_name_H-M   'P 1'
#
loop_
_entity.id
_entity.type
_entity.pdbx_description
1 polymer ?
#
loop_
_entity_poly.entity_id
_entity_poly.type
_entity_poly.pdbx_seq_one_letter_code
_entity_poly.pdbx_strand_id
1 'polypeptide(L)'
;MSDSNLVPLMYQSQIEKRGKIQYVGKKSQTASKWLEEWLEGCPPIPQPPDEGVPLWKRKKPQSEIKIPQFGPDVHTWEYTQNWRFVTNSGQDEGIIRPVIGAKGIPHYPGSSMKGAFLRACQQIVPDKVQDYCGGEVEEIIDGKKYKRTKPGILRFHGGYPIDMSWANRERLLDIIHPQQERQVERDSRSSANVQISLYETTFRFGISAIKNSTNVNVDWDLVKKIWEQALSQGIGSRTSAGYGYFSKSKDAATQNLSIAPVISVKLDGQGISSTLLNGSKEFRPNMFKAALRGHTLRLLAGVTNEEKTRELTKKLWGGFIQNQTEQGSIVGRFSVNFEREQLEFIEKYKYKLNSGKINIFEQYRQGQRDEKEKEFLILLVKFSLLLGGFGRSWRRVDHNLFYPSYFHNTNKLMIGCHWSFSNPNESAEYCITAPGGELTNIKDFLSGISDKVRDCFNLPSTDTYTESWREVWHPDKVQVWGRIANSKDDSKAVKWFHEDNFIKRTKLTGYVGNARNPSKVGRIWHRMYPLYEVINQKEMIDKTDAKSKKYVELLTVYLSNNPDCITEKFLKFLEDKTLQGKGNFERLWGNNP
;
A
#
# COMPACT_ATOMS: atom_id res chain seq x y z
N MET A 1 2.52 -42.19 -18.05
CA MET A 1 2.89 -40.88 -17.48
C MET A 1 4.19 -40.46 -18.15
N SER A 2 4.38 -39.20 -18.57
CA SER A 2 5.65 -38.79 -19.19
C SER A 2 6.71 -38.54 -18.11
N ASP A 3 7.95 -38.97 -18.34
CA ASP A 3 9.09 -38.83 -17.41
C ASP A 3 9.34 -37.38 -16.97
N SER A 4 8.87 -36.42 -17.78
CA SER A 4 8.88 -34.98 -17.46
C SER A 4 8.17 -34.62 -16.15
N ASN A 5 7.23 -35.44 -15.68
CA ASN A 5 6.47 -35.18 -14.44
C ASN A 5 7.22 -35.60 -13.17
N LEU A 6 8.32 -36.35 -13.30
CA LEU A 6 9.19 -36.76 -12.19
C LEU A 6 10.25 -35.69 -11.85
N VAL A 7 10.51 -34.76 -12.77
CA VAL A 7 11.45 -33.65 -12.55
C VAL A 7 10.75 -32.57 -11.71
N PRO A 8 11.30 -32.15 -10.56
CA PRO A 8 10.72 -31.07 -9.76
C PRO A 8 10.51 -29.80 -10.59
N LEU A 9 9.42 -29.08 -10.34
CA LEU A 9 9.00 -27.89 -11.08
C LEU A 9 10.08 -26.81 -11.15
N MET A 10 10.93 -26.72 -10.12
CA MET A 10 12.08 -25.80 -10.08
C MET A 10 13.09 -26.05 -11.22
N TYR A 11 13.23 -27.30 -11.66
CA TYR A 11 14.17 -27.70 -12.71
C TYR A 11 13.52 -27.83 -14.09
N GLN A 12 12.22 -27.50 -14.20
CA GLN A 12 11.51 -27.54 -15.48
C GLN A 12 11.65 -26.21 -16.23
N SER A 13 11.79 -26.29 -17.56
CA SER A 13 11.77 -25.12 -18.44
C SER A 13 10.43 -24.37 -18.36
N GLN A 14 10.52 -23.04 -18.30
CA GLN A 14 9.38 -22.14 -18.07
C GLN A 14 8.66 -21.76 -19.38
N ILE A 15 8.08 -22.72 -20.10
CA ILE A 15 7.35 -22.49 -21.36
C ILE A 15 5.83 -22.43 -21.16
N GLU A 16 5.08 -21.80 -22.06
CA GLU A 16 3.66 -21.48 -21.84
C GLU A 16 2.74 -22.69 -21.51
N LYS A 17 3.13 -23.88 -21.98
CA LYS A 17 2.47 -25.17 -21.77
C LYS A 17 3.11 -26.06 -20.68
N ARG A 18 4.27 -25.69 -20.10
CA ARG A 18 5.02 -26.49 -19.12
C ARG A 18 5.78 -25.58 -18.15
N GLY A 19 5.63 -25.77 -16.85
CA GLY A 19 6.44 -25.07 -15.85
C GLY A 19 6.07 -23.63 -15.53
N LYS A 20 5.18 -22.94 -16.28
CA LYS A 20 4.78 -21.54 -15.98
C LYS A 20 4.01 -21.42 -14.64
N ILE A 21 4.64 -20.82 -13.62
CA ILE A 21 4.12 -20.78 -12.24
C ILE A 21 3.32 -19.50 -11.88
N GLN A 22 3.63 -18.35 -12.49
CA GLN A 22 3.17 -17.01 -12.06
C GLN A 22 1.66 -16.68 -12.17
N TYR A 23 0.84 -17.38 -12.97
CA TYR A 23 -0.54 -16.93 -13.25
C TYR A 23 -1.60 -17.51 -12.31
N VAL A 24 -2.45 -16.65 -11.74
CA VAL A 24 -3.64 -17.08 -10.96
C VAL A 24 -4.75 -17.52 -11.92
N GLY A 25 -4.99 -18.84 -12.03
CA GLY A 25 -6.02 -19.49 -12.84
C GLY A 25 -6.10 -20.99 -12.53
N LYS A 26 -6.65 -21.86 -13.39
CA LYS A 26 -6.55 -23.34 -13.22
C LYS A 26 -5.09 -23.82 -13.03
N LYS A 27 -4.11 -23.02 -13.47
CA LYS A 27 -2.66 -23.21 -13.31
C LYS A 27 -2.10 -22.81 -11.93
N SER A 28 -2.90 -22.27 -10.99
CA SER A 28 -2.42 -21.93 -9.63
C SER A 28 -2.04 -23.18 -8.82
N GLN A 29 -2.56 -24.35 -9.19
CA GLN A 29 -2.11 -25.65 -8.67
C GLN A 29 -0.61 -25.87 -8.90
N THR A 30 -0.02 -25.30 -9.95
CA THR A 30 1.42 -25.41 -10.22
C THR A 30 2.26 -24.64 -9.19
N ALA A 31 1.81 -23.47 -8.75
CA ALA A 31 2.50 -22.70 -7.71
C ALA A 31 2.38 -23.38 -6.34
N SER A 32 1.22 -23.95 -6.03
CA SER A 32 1.03 -24.80 -4.85
C SER A 32 1.93 -26.02 -4.91
N LYS A 33 1.97 -26.75 -6.03
CA LYS A 33 2.85 -27.91 -6.21
C LYS A 33 4.33 -27.55 -6.05
N TRP A 34 4.79 -26.43 -6.62
CA TRP A 34 6.17 -25.98 -6.45
C TRP A 34 6.49 -25.68 -4.99
N LEU A 35 5.56 -25.06 -4.27
CA LEU A 35 5.72 -24.81 -2.84
C LEU A 35 5.80 -26.13 -2.05
N GLU A 36 4.99 -27.12 -2.38
CA GLU A 36 5.08 -28.45 -1.76
C GLU A 36 6.44 -29.09 -1.99
N GLU A 37 6.91 -29.14 -3.23
CA GLU A 37 8.23 -29.71 -3.56
C GLU A 37 9.36 -28.99 -2.82
N TRP A 38 9.28 -27.66 -2.67
CA TRP A 38 10.27 -26.90 -1.91
C TRP A 38 10.25 -27.25 -0.42
N LEU A 39 9.07 -27.34 0.19
CA LEU A 39 8.92 -27.68 1.61
C LEU A 39 9.31 -29.14 1.89
N GLU A 40 8.99 -30.07 0.99
CA GLU A 40 9.43 -31.48 1.05
C GLU A 40 10.96 -31.58 0.97
N GLY A 41 11.59 -30.77 0.11
CA GLY A 41 13.05 -30.65 0.01
C GLY A 41 13.71 -29.95 1.20
N CYS A 42 12.93 -29.37 2.13
CA CYS A 42 13.40 -28.76 3.38
C CYS A 42 12.88 -29.52 4.62
N PRO A 43 13.16 -30.83 4.79
CA PRO A 43 12.54 -31.64 5.84
C PRO A 43 13.22 -31.47 7.20
N PRO A 44 12.48 -31.25 8.31
CA PRO A 44 11.05 -31.47 8.42
C PRO A 44 10.19 -30.20 8.33
N ILE A 45 9.03 -30.38 7.71
CA ILE A 45 7.92 -29.43 7.62
C ILE A 45 7.23 -29.36 8.99
N PRO A 46 7.31 -28.24 9.73
CA PRO A 46 6.57 -28.11 10.97
C PRO A 46 5.05 -28.11 10.72
N GLN A 47 4.26 -28.64 11.66
CA GLN A 47 2.81 -28.43 11.62
C GLN A 47 2.51 -26.92 11.62
N PRO A 48 1.56 -26.45 10.79
CA PRO A 48 1.22 -25.03 10.73
C PRO A 48 0.78 -24.53 12.11
N PRO A 49 1.26 -23.35 12.55
CA PRO A 49 0.91 -22.82 13.86
C PRO A 49 -0.59 -22.52 13.95
N ASP A 50 -1.24 -22.86 15.07
CA ASP A 50 -2.63 -22.52 15.35
C ASP A 50 -2.80 -20.99 15.40
N GLU A 51 -3.57 -20.46 14.44
CA GLU A 51 -3.78 -19.04 14.29
C GLU A 51 -4.69 -18.43 15.37
N GLY A 52 -5.51 -19.23 16.06
CA GLY A 52 -6.36 -18.80 17.17
C GLY A 52 -5.59 -18.54 18.47
N VAL A 53 -4.30 -18.92 18.52
CA VAL A 53 -3.44 -18.78 19.68
C VAL A 53 -2.52 -17.56 19.49
N PRO A 54 -2.41 -16.64 20.48
CA PRO A 54 -1.44 -15.55 20.46
C PRO A 54 -0.02 -16.05 20.22
N LEU A 55 0.77 -15.34 19.42
CA LEU A 55 2.11 -15.77 18.99
C LEU A 55 3.03 -16.21 20.15
N TRP A 56 2.97 -15.53 21.29
CA TRP A 56 3.75 -15.84 22.49
C TRP A 56 3.32 -17.16 23.19
N LYS A 57 2.10 -17.65 22.92
CA LYS A 57 1.59 -18.94 23.41
C LYS A 57 1.80 -20.09 22.42
N ARG A 58 2.27 -19.83 21.19
CA ARG A 58 2.44 -20.88 20.18
C ARG A 58 3.67 -21.73 20.53
N LYS A 59 3.49 -23.05 20.53
CA LYS A 59 4.62 -23.98 20.69
C LYS A 59 5.55 -23.84 19.48
N LYS A 60 6.86 -23.71 19.73
CA LYS A 60 7.86 -23.77 18.68
C LYS A 60 7.80 -25.15 18.01
N PRO A 61 7.69 -25.23 16.68
CA PRO A 61 7.73 -26.52 16.03
C PRO A 61 9.09 -27.19 16.27
N GLN A 62 9.08 -28.45 16.73
CA GLN A 62 10.29 -29.26 16.78
C GLN A 62 10.65 -29.68 15.36
N SER A 63 11.68 -29.07 14.79
CA SER A 63 12.25 -29.45 13.50
C SER A 63 13.67 -30.01 13.71
N GLU A 64 13.98 -31.12 13.05
CA GLU A 64 15.33 -31.70 12.99
C GLU A 64 16.30 -30.83 12.16
N ILE A 65 15.80 -29.94 11.28
CA ILE A 65 16.65 -28.95 10.59
C ILE A 65 17.09 -27.90 11.59
N LYS A 66 18.38 -27.94 11.91
CA LYS A 66 19.07 -26.80 12.53
C LYS A 66 19.20 -25.67 11.51
N ILE A 67 18.48 -24.57 11.75
CA ILE A 67 18.68 -23.27 11.10
C ILE A 67 20.18 -22.92 11.14
N PRO A 68 20.77 -22.43 10.03
CA PRO A 68 22.16 -21.95 10.01
C PRO A 68 22.43 -20.97 11.15
N GLN A 69 23.45 -21.27 11.96
CA GLN A 69 23.90 -20.39 13.02
C GLN A 69 25.09 -19.57 12.53
N PHE A 70 25.15 -18.31 12.97
CA PHE A 70 26.34 -17.48 12.74
C PHE A 70 27.48 -17.95 13.67
N GLY A 71 28.72 -17.78 13.21
CA GLY A 71 29.90 -18.07 14.01
C GLY A 71 30.05 -17.10 15.20
N PRO A 72 30.93 -17.42 16.18
CA PRO A 72 31.06 -16.65 17.41
C PRO A 72 31.56 -15.20 17.21
N ASP A 73 32.32 -14.95 16.13
CA ASP A 73 32.88 -13.62 15.82
C ASP A 73 31.89 -12.71 15.05
N VAL A 74 30.63 -13.15 14.88
CA VAL A 74 29.61 -12.41 14.13
C VAL A 74 28.66 -11.71 15.09
N HIS A 75 28.53 -10.39 14.94
CA HIS A 75 27.54 -9.63 15.68
C HIS A 75 26.18 -9.82 15.04
N THR A 76 25.20 -10.25 15.85
CA THR A 76 23.87 -10.58 15.37
C THR A 76 22.78 -9.81 16.07
N TRP A 77 21.75 -9.46 15.32
CA TRP A 77 20.54 -8.84 15.84
C TRP A 77 19.30 -9.48 15.23
N GLU A 78 18.24 -9.56 16.03
CA GLU A 78 16.98 -10.19 15.66
C GLU A 78 15.89 -9.15 15.45
N TYR A 79 15.17 -9.26 14.35
CA TYR A 79 14.06 -8.36 14.02
C TYR A 79 12.89 -9.14 13.44
N THR A 80 11.68 -8.71 13.79
CA THR A 80 10.46 -9.33 13.29
C THR A 80 9.86 -8.47 12.19
N GLN A 81 9.51 -9.12 11.10
CA GLN A 81 8.88 -8.47 9.97
C GLN A 81 7.44 -8.02 10.31
N ASN A 82 7.08 -6.82 9.87
CA ASN A 82 5.78 -6.21 10.20
C ASN A 82 4.61 -6.78 9.37
N TRP A 83 4.87 -7.22 8.14
CA TRP A 83 3.83 -7.77 7.26
C TRP A 83 4.34 -8.86 6.32
N ARG A 84 4.73 -8.52 5.08
CA ARG A 84 5.23 -9.44 4.05
C ARG A 84 6.63 -9.04 3.58
N PHE A 85 7.47 -10.00 3.24
CA PHE A 85 8.85 -9.77 2.79
C PHE A 85 9.16 -10.61 1.56
N VAL A 86 9.81 -9.96 0.60
CA VAL A 86 10.19 -10.55 -0.68
C VAL A 86 11.64 -10.20 -0.93
N THR A 87 12.52 -11.19 -1.04
CA THR A 87 13.93 -10.97 -1.37
C THR A 87 14.20 -11.01 -2.86
N ASN A 88 13.32 -11.66 -3.64
CA ASN A 88 13.41 -11.89 -5.09
C ASN A 88 14.79 -12.40 -5.54
N SER A 89 14.91 -13.70 -5.78
CA SER A 89 16.17 -14.30 -6.26
C SER A 89 16.61 -13.78 -7.64
N GLY A 90 15.69 -13.27 -8.45
CA GLY A 90 15.97 -12.86 -9.84
C GLY A 90 16.39 -14.01 -10.76
N GLN A 91 16.34 -15.25 -10.28
CA GLN A 91 16.80 -16.44 -11.02
C GLN A 91 15.73 -17.02 -11.94
N ASP A 92 14.45 -16.74 -11.69
CA ASP A 92 13.34 -17.31 -12.44
C ASP A 92 12.45 -16.20 -13.01
N GLU A 93 12.30 -16.20 -14.33
CA GLU A 93 11.35 -15.32 -15.02
C GLU A 93 9.88 -15.69 -14.71
N GLY A 94 9.65 -16.93 -14.25
CA GLY A 94 8.33 -17.53 -14.11
C GLY A 94 7.66 -17.37 -12.74
N ILE A 95 8.37 -16.96 -11.68
CA ILE A 95 7.81 -16.63 -10.36
C ILE A 95 8.82 -15.82 -9.54
N ILE A 96 8.34 -14.83 -8.79
CA ILE A 96 9.15 -14.16 -7.77
C ILE A 96 9.22 -15.07 -6.54
N ARG A 97 10.42 -15.59 -6.25
CA ARG A 97 10.69 -16.42 -5.07
C ARG A 97 11.82 -15.85 -4.21
N PRO A 98 11.91 -16.21 -2.92
CA PRO A 98 13.03 -15.78 -2.09
C PRO A 98 14.36 -16.34 -2.61
N VAL A 99 15.46 -15.68 -2.26
CA VAL A 99 16.78 -16.31 -2.32
C VAL A 99 16.78 -17.48 -1.36
N ILE A 100 17.16 -18.65 -1.87
CA ILE A 100 17.23 -19.90 -1.11
C ILE A 100 18.69 -20.10 -0.71
N GLY A 101 18.96 -20.10 0.59
CA GLY A 101 20.27 -20.33 1.17
C GLY A 101 20.53 -21.80 1.49
N ALA A 102 21.41 -22.02 2.47
CA ALA A 102 21.77 -23.37 2.91
C ALA A 102 20.54 -24.16 3.37
N LYS A 103 20.51 -25.47 3.04
CA LYS A 103 19.44 -26.40 3.41
C LYS A 103 18.03 -25.99 2.92
N GLY A 104 17.96 -25.21 1.84
CA GLY A 104 16.68 -24.79 1.27
C GLY A 104 15.98 -23.65 2.04
N ILE A 105 16.63 -23.07 3.06
CA ILE A 105 16.02 -22.04 3.93
C ILE A 105 16.08 -20.67 3.23
N PRO A 106 15.03 -19.84 3.31
CA PRO A 106 15.07 -18.46 2.81
C PRO A 106 16.24 -17.67 3.41
N HIS A 107 16.91 -16.90 2.56
CA HIS A 107 18.05 -16.08 2.94
C HIS A 107 17.87 -14.66 2.43
N TYR A 108 18.30 -13.68 3.22
CA TYR A 108 18.53 -12.33 2.74
C TYR A 108 20.03 -12.15 2.46
N PRO A 109 20.45 -11.95 1.20
CA PRO A 109 21.87 -11.91 0.85
C PRO A 109 22.66 -10.83 1.58
N GLY A 110 23.90 -11.14 1.94
CA GLY A 110 24.86 -10.19 2.49
C GLY A 110 25.14 -9.00 1.56
N SER A 111 25.09 -9.20 0.24
CA SER A 111 25.20 -8.13 -0.76
C SER A 111 24.01 -7.15 -0.71
N SER A 112 22.78 -7.67 -0.63
CA SER A 112 21.57 -6.87 -0.45
C SER A 112 21.59 -6.12 0.89
N MET A 113 22.04 -6.79 1.96
CA MET A 113 22.27 -6.19 3.27
C MET A 113 23.26 -5.04 3.21
N LYS A 114 24.43 -5.25 2.58
CA LYS A 114 25.43 -4.21 2.35
C LYS A 114 24.87 -3.02 1.58
N GLY A 115 24.10 -3.26 0.52
CA GLY A 115 23.47 -2.20 -0.26
C GLY A 115 22.47 -1.36 0.54
N ALA A 116 21.64 -2.00 1.38
CA ALA A 116 20.72 -1.30 2.27
C ALA A 116 21.46 -0.52 3.37
N PHE A 117 22.47 -1.15 3.98
CA PHE A 117 23.33 -0.53 4.98
C PHE A 117 24.07 0.69 4.43
N LEU A 118 24.66 0.59 3.23
CA LEU A 118 25.39 1.68 2.58
C LEU A 118 24.51 2.93 2.43
N ARG A 119 23.26 2.76 1.99
CA ARG A 119 22.33 3.88 1.81
C ARG A 119 21.93 4.53 3.14
N ALA A 120 21.78 3.74 4.20
CA ALA A 120 21.55 4.27 5.54
C ALA A 120 22.80 4.95 6.10
N CYS A 121 24.00 4.38 5.85
CA CYS A 121 25.29 4.93 6.27
C CYS A 121 25.53 6.30 5.65
N GLN A 122 25.22 6.48 4.36
CA GLN A 122 25.28 7.77 3.67
C GLN A 122 24.42 8.86 4.32
N GLN A 123 23.36 8.49 5.04
CA GLN A 123 22.47 9.45 5.70
C GLN A 123 22.88 9.74 7.15
N ILE A 124 23.46 8.76 7.84
CA ILE A 124 23.79 8.87 9.28
C ILE A 124 25.22 9.34 9.49
N VAL A 125 26.18 8.74 8.79
CA VAL A 125 27.63 8.99 8.91
C VAL A 125 28.30 8.86 7.53
N PRO A 126 28.16 9.86 6.65
CA PRO A 126 28.71 9.83 5.29
C PRO A 126 30.20 9.48 5.25
N ASP A 127 30.98 10.02 6.19
CA ASP A 127 32.44 9.84 6.24
C ASP A 127 32.87 8.40 6.56
N LYS A 128 31.96 7.56 7.08
CA LYS A 128 32.22 6.14 7.39
C LYS A 128 31.81 5.18 6.28
N VAL A 129 31.17 5.67 5.21
CA VAL A 129 30.68 4.81 4.12
C VAL A 129 31.81 4.00 3.49
N GLN A 130 32.93 4.67 3.16
CA GLN A 130 34.06 4.02 2.52
C GLN A 130 34.79 3.07 3.47
N ASP A 131 34.90 3.42 4.76
CA ASP A 131 35.50 2.55 5.77
C ASP A 131 34.67 1.27 5.97
N TYR A 132 33.35 1.40 6.17
CA TYR A 132 32.48 0.26 6.45
C TYR A 132 32.18 -0.58 5.21
N CYS A 133 31.88 0.05 4.08
CA CYS A 133 31.41 -0.65 2.88
C CYS A 133 32.49 -0.82 1.81
N GLY A 134 33.59 -0.08 1.87
CA GLY A 134 34.56 -0.02 0.77
C GLY A 134 34.05 0.80 -0.42
N GLY A 135 34.91 0.97 -1.41
CA GLY A 135 34.59 1.75 -2.61
C GLY A 135 35.81 1.94 -3.51
N GLU A 136 35.63 2.70 -4.59
CA GLU A 136 36.73 3.14 -5.45
C GLU A 136 37.43 4.35 -4.81
N VAL A 137 38.76 4.33 -4.80
CA VAL A 137 39.63 5.44 -4.42
C VAL A 137 40.50 5.84 -5.59
N GLU A 138 40.73 7.14 -5.75
CA GLU A 138 41.77 7.64 -6.64
C GLU A 138 43.08 7.76 -5.84
N GLU A 139 44.11 7.04 -6.29
CA GLU A 139 45.48 7.20 -5.81
C GLU A 139 46.30 7.88 -6.91
N ILE A 140 47.10 8.88 -6.53
CA ILE A 140 48.04 9.53 -7.45
C ILE A 140 49.42 8.90 -7.25
N ILE A 141 49.93 8.24 -8.28
CA ILE A 141 51.26 7.64 -8.30
C ILE A 141 52.01 8.26 -9.49
N ASP A 142 53.15 8.88 -9.24
CA ASP A 142 53.97 9.58 -10.24
C ASP A 142 53.19 10.59 -11.09
N GLY A 143 52.30 11.36 -10.44
CA GLY A 143 51.46 12.37 -11.10
C GLY A 143 50.30 11.81 -11.95
N LYS A 144 50.12 10.49 -12.00
CA LYS A 144 49.02 9.83 -12.72
C LYS A 144 47.96 9.32 -11.75
N LYS A 145 46.69 9.52 -12.12
CA LYS A 145 45.53 9.05 -11.34
C LYS A 145 45.24 7.58 -11.65
N TYR A 146 45.21 6.75 -10.61
CA TYR A 146 44.81 5.35 -10.68
C TYR A 146 43.57 5.13 -9.83
N LYS A 147 42.58 4.42 -10.37
CA LYS A 147 41.42 3.96 -9.62
C LYS A 147 41.72 2.61 -8.99
N ARG A 148 41.57 2.51 -7.67
CA ARG A 148 41.76 1.27 -6.92
C ARG A 148 40.52 0.99 -6.07
N THR A 149 40.11 -0.26 -5.98
CA THR A 149 39.03 -0.66 -5.06
C THR A 149 39.59 -0.93 -3.67
N LYS A 150 39.17 -0.15 -2.68
CA LYS A 150 39.47 -0.38 -1.25
C LYS A 150 38.34 -1.25 -0.64
N PRO A 151 38.64 -2.42 -0.05
CA PRO A 151 37.65 -3.20 0.66
C PRO A 151 37.20 -2.48 1.94
N GLY A 152 35.93 -2.61 2.30
CA GLY A 152 35.42 -2.14 3.59
C GLY A 152 35.82 -3.07 4.72
N ILE A 153 35.83 -2.55 5.95
CA ILE A 153 36.20 -3.29 7.16
C ILE A 153 35.08 -4.24 7.64
N LEU A 154 33.83 -4.04 7.19
CA LEU A 154 32.69 -4.87 7.56
C LEU A 154 32.39 -5.94 6.51
N ARG A 155 32.12 -7.15 6.99
CA ARG A 155 31.60 -8.28 6.22
C ARG A 155 30.13 -8.50 6.58
N PHE A 156 29.28 -8.39 5.57
CA PHE A 156 27.83 -8.58 5.69
C PHE A 156 27.49 -10.04 5.34
N HIS A 157 26.98 -10.79 6.32
CA HIS A 157 26.62 -12.21 6.13
C HIS A 157 25.18 -12.41 5.65
N GLY A 158 24.36 -11.36 5.74
CA GLY A 158 22.95 -11.42 5.40
C GLY A 158 22.09 -11.85 6.59
N GLY A 159 20.95 -12.47 6.33
CA GLY A 159 20.03 -12.91 7.38
C GLY A 159 19.29 -14.20 7.07
N TYR A 160 19.01 -14.96 8.13
CA TYR A 160 18.20 -16.18 8.11
C TYR A 160 17.01 -16.06 9.07
N PRO A 161 15.87 -16.73 8.80
CA PRO A 161 14.83 -16.94 9.79
C PRO A 161 15.40 -17.61 11.05
N ILE A 162 14.89 -17.29 12.24
CA ILE A 162 15.40 -17.86 13.50
C ILE A 162 14.91 -19.29 13.78
N ASP A 163 13.80 -19.68 13.17
CA ASP A 163 13.16 -20.98 13.29
C ASP A 163 12.34 -21.28 12.02
N MET A 164 11.66 -22.42 11.98
CA MET A 164 10.88 -22.85 10.82
C MET A 164 9.47 -22.21 10.73
N SER A 165 9.13 -21.22 11.55
CA SER A 165 7.83 -20.53 11.48
C SER A 165 7.58 -19.84 10.13
N TRP A 166 8.65 -19.53 9.38
CA TRP A 166 8.56 -19.01 8.01
C TRP A 166 7.90 -20.01 7.04
N ALA A 167 7.99 -21.32 7.31
CA ALA A 167 7.55 -22.40 6.42
C ALA A 167 6.04 -22.64 6.47
N ASN A 168 5.25 -21.66 6.90
CA ASN A 168 3.78 -21.77 6.91
C ASN A 168 3.25 -21.79 5.47
N ARG A 169 2.94 -23.00 4.99
CA ARG A 169 2.39 -23.30 3.66
C ARG A 169 1.20 -22.41 3.28
N GLU A 170 0.33 -22.11 4.24
CA GLU A 170 -0.88 -21.32 4.02
C GLU A 170 -0.60 -19.83 3.80
N ARG A 171 0.60 -19.36 4.16
CA ARG A 171 0.97 -17.93 4.12
C ARG A 171 2.04 -17.59 3.09
N LEU A 172 2.78 -18.56 2.57
CA LEU A 172 3.89 -18.36 1.63
C LEU A 172 3.44 -17.93 0.23
N LEU A 173 2.33 -18.48 -0.28
CA LEU A 173 1.77 -18.05 -1.57
C LEU A 173 1.03 -16.73 -1.42
N ASP A 174 1.51 -15.74 -2.15
CA ASP A 174 0.99 -14.38 -2.14
C ASP A 174 0.51 -13.96 -3.54
N ILE A 175 -0.39 -12.99 -3.56
CA ILE A 175 -1.08 -12.55 -4.77
C ILE A 175 -0.84 -11.05 -4.97
N ILE A 176 -0.45 -10.69 -6.18
CA ILE A 176 -0.35 -9.30 -6.62
C ILE A 176 -1.27 -9.10 -7.81
N HIS A 177 -2.11 -8.07 -7.74
CA HIS A 177 -3.01 -7.71 -8.82
C HIS A 177 -2.79 -6.26 -9.25
N PRO A 178 -2.03 -6.00 -10.33
CA PRO A 178 -1.93 -4.66 -10.89
C PRO A 178 -3.30 -4.26 -11.45
N GLN A 179 -3.94 -3.26 -10.82
CA GLN A 179 -5.26 -2.78 -11.25
C GLN A 179 -5.27 -1.28 -11.59
N GLN A 180 -4.14 -0.58 -11.58
CA GLN A 180 -4.08 0.89 -11.70
C GLN A 180 -4.87 1.41 -12.91
N GLU A 181 -4.58 0.90 -14.10
CA GLU A 181 -5.26 1.28 -15.34
C GLU A 181 -6.76 1.02 -15.26
N ARG A 182 -7.15 -0.17 -14.76
CA ARG A 182 -8.55 -0.52 -14.51
C ARG A 182 -9.21 0.41 -13.50
N GLN A 183 -8.47 0.91 -12.50
CA GLN A 183 -9.01 1.71 -11.40
C GLN A 183 -9.13 3.20 -11.77
N VAL A 184 -8.24 3.78 -12.58
CA VAL A 184 -8.25 5.22 -12.88
C VAL A 184 -8.61 5.52 -14.33
N GLU A 185 -8.01 4.79 -15.25
CA GLU A 185 -7.87 5.22 -16.65
C GLU A 185 -9.01 4.70 -17.52
N ARG A 186 -9.22 3.38 -17.56
CA ARG A 186 -10.21 2.76 -18.46
C ARG A 186 -10.69 1.42 -17.94
N ASP A 187 -11.67 0.82 -18.63
CA ASP A 187 -12.14 -0.53 -18.32
C ASP A 187 -11.18 -1.56 -18.94
N SER A 188 -9.98 -1.73 -18.36
CA SER A 188 -9.03 -2.75 -18.80
C SER A 188 -9.15 -4.06 -18.03
N ARG A 189 -8.79 -5.17 -18.68
CA ARG A 189 -8.62 -6.47 -18.02
C ARG A 189 -7.22 -6.52 -17.41
N SER A 190 -7.11 -7.01 -16.18
CA SER A 190 -5.82 -7.28 -15.57
C SER A 190 -5.84 -8.63 -14.86
N SER A 191 -4.71 -9.33 -14.89
CA SER A 191 -4.53 -10.63 -14.22
C SER A 191 -3.86 -10.45 -12.86
N ALA A 192 -4.21 -11.34 -11.94
CA ALA A 192 -3.46 -11.51 -10.71
C ALA A 192 -2.28 -12.47 -10.95
N ASN A 193 -1.14 -12.16 -10.33
CA ASN A 193 0.08 -12.92 -10.38
C ASN A 193 0.42 -13.47 -8.99
N VAL A 194 1.03 -14.65 -8.96
CA VAL A 194 1.52 -15.30 -7.74
C VAL A 194 2.98 -14.94 -7.51
N GLN A 195 3.34 -14.75 -6.24
CA GLN A 195 4.72 -14.69 -5.77
C GLN A 195 4.84 -15.44 -4.45
N ILE A 196 6.08 -15.76 -4.05
CA ILE A 196 6.36 -16.25 -2.71
C ILE A 196 6.76 -15.07 -1.84
N SER A 197 6.10 -14.91 -0.70
CA SER A 197 6.50 -13.94 0.31
C SER A 197 6.42 -14.53 1.71
N LEU A 198 7.41 -14.17 2.53
CA LEU A 198 7.43 -14.58 3.94
C LEU A 198 6.46 -13.69 4.72
N TYR A 199 5.74 -14.25 5.68
CA TYR A 199 4.72 -13.55 6.46
C TYR A 199 5.15 -13.46 7.93
N GLU A 200 5.28 -12.24 8.45
CA GLU A 200 5.62 -11.93 9.85
C GLU A 200 6.77 -12.77 10.45
N THR A 201 7.77 -13.09 9.64
CA THR A 201 8.91 -13.94 10.04
C THR A 201 9.94 -13.14 10.82
N THR A 202 10.51 -13.75 11.86
CA THR A 202 11.65 -13.20 12.61
C THR A 202 12.96 -13.65 11.98
N PHE A 203 13.82 -12.68 11.67
CA PHE A 203 15.13 -12.89 11.07
C PHE A 203 16.25 -12.53 12.04
N ARG A 204 17.33 -13.29 12.00
CA ARG A 204 18.62 -12.93 12.57
C ARG A 204 19.56 -12.50 11.46
N PHE A 205 20.10 -11.29 11.58
CA PHE A 205 21.08 -10.73 10.65
C PHE A 205 22.47 -10.71 11.28
N GLY A 206 23.51 -10.90 10.47
CA GLY A 206 24.89 -10.98 10.94
C GLY A 206 25.86 -10.05 10.21
N ILE A 207 26.68 -9.31 10.96
CA ILE A 207 27.82 -8.53 10.46
C ILE A 207 29.07 -8.90 11.27
N SER A 208 30.21 -9.06 10.62
CA SER A 208 31.51 -9.21 11.30
C SER A 208 32.51 -8.19 10.76
N ALA A 209 33.62 -7.99 11.47
CA ALA A 209 34.76 -7.21 10.99
C ALA A 209 35.82 -8.13 10.35
N ILE A 210 36.68 -7.57 9.50
CA ILE A 210 37.85 -8.29 8.96
C ILE A 210 38.89 -8.47 10.07
N LYS A 211 39.38 -9.69 10.26
CA LYS A 211 40.21 -10.13 11.41
C LYS A 211 41.66 -9.61 11.40
N ASN A 212 42.10 -8.92 10.34
CA ASN A 212 43.53 -8.74 10.03
C ASN A 212 44.20 -7.45 10.52
N SER A 213 43.60 -6.69 11.44
CA SER A 213 44.32 -5.56 12.02
C SER A 213 43.92 -5.35 13.48
N THR A 214 44.90 -5.54 14.36
CA THR A 214 44.87 -5.26 15.81
C THR A 214 44.47 -3.81 16.16
N ASN A 215 44.29 -2.94 15.17
CA ASN A 215 43.97 -1.52 15.31
C ASN A 215 42.58 -1.12 14.75
N VAL A 216 41.73 -2.06 14.32
CA VAL A 216 40.38 -1.72 13.80
C VAL A 216 39.37 -1.73 14.95
N ASN A 217 39.13 -0.55 15.54
CA ASN A 217 38.03 -0.36 16.49
C ASN A 217 36.72 -0.09 15.73
N VAL A 218 35.82 -1.08 15.70
CA VAL A 218 34.48 -0.94 15.11
C VAL A 218 33.51 -0.53 16.21
N ASP A 219 32.89 0.64 16.04
CA ASP A 219 31.74 1.04 16.86
C ASP A 219 30.49 0.23 16.45
N TRP A 220 30.23 -0.84 17.21
CA TRP A 220 29.11 -1.74 16.94
C TRP A 220 27.74 -1.12 17.24
N ASP A 221 27.66 -0.12 18.12
CA ASP A 221 26.41 0.59 18.38
C ASP A 221 26.04 1.48 17.20
N LEU A 222 27.03 2.15 16.59
CA LEU A 222 26.85 2.88 15.35
C LEU A 222 26.47 1.95 14.19
N VAL A 223 27.15 0.80 14.04
CA VAL A 223 26.78 -0.20 13.02
C VAL A 223 25.34 -0.67 13.20
N LYS A 224 24.94 -0.99 14.44
CA LYS A 224 23.56 -1.37 14.76
C LYS A 224 22.58 -0.26 14.41
N LYS A 225 22.87 0.98 14.76
CA LYS A 225 22.02 2.15 14.44
C LYS A 225 21.84 2.32 12.93
N ILE A 226 22.91 2.17 12.15
CA ILE A 226 22.85 2.25 10.68
C ILE A 226 22.02 1.09 10.11
N TRP A 227 22.18 -0.13 10.65
CA TRP A 227 21.40 -1.26 10.20
C TRP A 227 19.91 -1.12 10.53
N GLU A 228 19.59 -0.64 11.73
CA GLU A 228 18.22 -0.34 12.16
C GLU A 228 17.57 0.75 11.30
N GLN A 229 18.34 1.73 10.85
CA GLN A 229 17.91 2.72 9.87
C GLN A 229 17.59 2.11 8.49
N ALA A 230 18.38 1.13 8.04
CA ALA A 230 18.10 0.45 6.79
C ALA A 230 16.79 -0.37 6.86
N LEU A 231 16.55 -1.03 8.00
CA LEU A 231 15.35 -1.82 8.24
C LEU A 231 14.07 -0.97 8.34
N SER A 232 14.15 0.22 8.93
CA SER A 232 13.01 1.15 9.03
C SER A 232 12.59 1.75 7.69
N GLN A 233 13.48 1.78 6.69
CA GLN A 233 13.18 2.18 5.31
C GLN A 233 12.65 1.03 4.44
N GLY A 234 12.65 -0.19 4.99
CA GLY A 234 12.28 -1.42 4.31
C GLY A 234 13.42 -2.01 3.47
N ILE A 235 13.56 -3.33 3.51
CA ILE A 235 14.56 -4.09 2.73
C ILE A 235 13.91 -5.08 1.75
N GLY A 236 14.68 -5.54 0.76
CA GLY A 236 14.20 -6.45 -0.28
C GLY A 236 13.41 -5.75 -1.38
N SER A 237 12.34 -6.39 -1.87
CA SER A 237 11.54 -5.94 -3.00
C SER A 237 10.21 -5.33 -2.56
N ARG A 238 9.68 -4.41 -3.38
CA ARG A 238 8.37 -3.75 -3.18
C ARG A 238 8.26 -2.98 -1.86
N THR A 239 9.39 -2.48 -1.35
CA THR A 239 9.47 -1.74 -0.08
C THR A 239 8.56 -0.54 -0.07
N SER A 240 8.49 0.22 -1.17
CA SER A 240 7.59 1.37 -1.24
C SER A 240 6.12 1.02 -1.01
N ALA A 241 5.68 -0.23 -1.27
CA ALA A 241 4.32 -0.73 -1.04
C ALA A 241 4.10 -1.41 0.33
N GLY A 242 5.02 -1.24 1.29
CA GLY A 242 4.88 -1.77 2.65
C GLY A 242 5.52 -3.14 2.88
N TYR A 243 6.22 -3.71 1.90
CA TYR A 243 6.94 -4.98 2.07
C TYR A 243 8.30 -4.75 2.76
N GLY A 244 8.76 -5.74 3.52
CA GLY A 244 10.13 -5.78 4.03
C GLY A 244 10.45 -4.77 5.14
N TYR A 245 9.44 -4.24 5.82
CA TYR A 245 9.62 -3.47 7.06
C TYR A 245 9.75 -4.40 8.25
N PHE A 246 10.63 -4.03 9.17
CA PHE A 246 10.93 -4.80 10.38
C PHE A 246 10.79 -3.92 11.63
N SER A 247 10.54 -4.57 12.75
CA SER A 247 10.51 -3.99 14.09
C SER A 247 11.38 -4.81 15.05
N LYS A 248 11.79 -4.18 16.16
CA LYS A 248 12.35 -4.92 17.31
C LYS A 248 11.26 -5.84 17.88
N SER A 249 11.66 -7.00 18.39
CA SER A 249 10.80 -8.10 18.89
C SER A 249 9.41 -7.68 19.42
N LYS A 250 8.39 -8.51 19.15
CA LYS A 250 6.96 -8.29 19.48
C LYS A 250 6.66 -8.14 20.99
N ASP A 251 7.60 -8.52 21.87
CA ASP A 251 7.41 -8.48 23.33
C ASP A 251 7.77 -7.13 23.97
N ALA A 252 8.37 -6.19 23.22
CA ALA A 252 8.49 -4.81 23.65
C ALA A 252 7.38 -4.01 22.97
N ALA A 253 6.47 -3.43 23.77
CA ALA A 253 5.53 -2.42 23.30
C ALA A 253 6.30 -1.34 22.49
N THR A 254 6.21 -1.44 21.16
CA THR A 254 6.61 -0.45 20.14
C THR A 254 7.86 0.39 20.46
N GLN A 255 9.05 -0.18 20.28
CA GLN A 255 10.23 0.61 19.92
C GLN A 255 10.39 0.58 18.40
N ASN A 256 9.72 1.53 17.72
CA ASN A 256 9.90 1.75 16.28
C ASN A 256 11.38 2.05 16.00
N LEU A 257 11.94 1.37 15.00
CA LEU A 257 13.26 1.68 14.45
C LEU A 257 13.21 3.12 13.93
N SER A 258 13.86 4.04 14.65
CA SER A 258 13.55 5.47 14.65
C SER A 258 13.81 6.18 13.31
N ILE A 259 12.76 6.43 12.53
CA ILE A 259 12.72 7.50 11.52
C ILE A 259 11.45 8.30 11.76
N ALA A 260 11.58 9.63 11.80
CA ALA A 260 10.42 10.52 11.76
C ALA A 260 9.82 10.48 10.35
N PRO A 261 8.57 10.00 10.17
CA PRO A 261 7.92 10.03 8.87
C PRO A 261 7.72 11.48 8.41
N VAL A 262 7.59 11.68 7.10
CA VAL A 262 7.21 12.99 6.53
C VAL A 262 5.81 13.34 6.96
N ILE A 263 4.91 12.34 6.91
CA ILE A 263 3.54 12.42 7.37
C ILE A 263 3.19 11.17 8.15
N SER A 264 2.48 11.36 9.27
CA SER A 264 2.03 10.30 10.15
C SER A 264 0.60 10.59 10.55
N VAL A 265 -0.32 9.68 10.24
CA VAL A 265 -1.76 9.85 10.48
C VAL A 265 -2.34 8.62 11.15
N LYS A 266 -3.04 8.80 12.27
CA LYS A 266 -3.75 7.72 12.97
C LYS A 266 -5.18 7.59 12.46
N LEU A 267 -5.57 6.39 12.07
CA LEU A 267 -6.85 6.09 11.46
C LEU A 267 -7.54 4.89 12.09
N ASP A 268 -8.85 5.01 12.20
CA ASP A 268 -9.77 3.92 12.44
C ASP A 268 -10.44 3.55 11.13
N GLY A 269 -10.79 2.28 10.98
CA GLY A 269 -11.55 1.90 9.80
C GLY A 269 -12.04 0.48 9.77
N GLN A 270 -13.00 0.26 8.88
CA GLN A 270 -13.55 -1.05 8.60
C GLN A 270 -13.76 -1.21 7.09
N GLY A 271 -13.58 -2.44 6.62
CA GLY A 271 -13.66 -2.73 5.21
C GLY A 271 -13.63 -4.23 4.92
N ILE A 272 -13.60 -4.55 3.64
CA ILE A 272 -13.58 -5.93 3.16
C ILE A 272 -12.15 -6.46 3.22
N SER A 273 -11.95 -7.56 3.93
CA SER A 273 -10.68 -8.28 3.99
C SER A 273 -10.29 -8.82 2.62
N SER A 274 -9.00 -8.76 2.31
CA SER A 274 -8.49 -9.52 1.16
C SER A 274 -8.48 -11.01 1.52
N THR A 275 -8.58 -11.86 0.50
CA THR A 275 -8.48 -13.31 0.67
C THR A 275 -7.28 -13.85 -0.09
N LEU A 276 -6.55 -14.75 0.56
CA LEU A 276 -5.49 -15.55 -0.06
C LEU A 276 -6.09 -16.63 -0.98
N LEU A 277 -5.23 -17.34 -1.73
CA LEU A 277 -5.68 -18.39 -2.65
C LEU A 277 -6.40 -19.54 -1.93
N ASN A 278 -6.06 -19.77 -0.65
CA ASN A 278 -6.71 -20.75 0.22
C ASN A 278 -7.98 -20.21 0.92
N GLY A 279 -8.38 -18.96 0.66
CA GLY A 279 -9.55 -18.32 1.28
C GLY A 279 -9.27 -17.63 2.62
N SER A 280 -8.08 -17.81 3.22
CA SER A 280 -7.71 -17.17 4.49
C SER A 280 -7.73 -15.64 4.37
N LYS A 281 -8.26 -14.97 5.39
CA LYS A 281 -8.37 -13.50 5.43
C LYS A 281 -7.00 -12.86 5.67
N GLU A 282 -6.78 -11.71 5.04
CA GLU A 282 -5.58 -10.92 5.25
C GLU A 282 -5.89 -9.42 5.15
N PHE A 283 -5.37 -8.65 6.10
CA PHE A 283 -5.32 -7.20 6.02
C PHE A 283 -4.06 -6.79 5.25
N ARG A 284 -4.26 -6.13 4.10
CA ARG A 284 -3.18 -5.81 3.16
C ARG A 284 -2.90 -4.30 3.17
N PRO A 285 -1.89 -3.81 3.92
CA PRO A 285 -1.61 -2.39 4.06
C PRO A 285 -1.12 -1.72 2.78
N ASN A 286 -0.69 -2.48 1.76
CA ASN A 286 -0.39 -1.91 0.44
C ASN A 286 -1.58 -1.17 -0.21
N MET A 287 -2.81 -1.38 0.28
CA MET A 287 -4.00 -0.63 -0.14
C MET A 287 -3.86 0.89 0.06
N PHE A 288 -3.12 1.34 1.10
CA PHE A 288 -2.93 2.76 1.38
C PHE A 288 -2.10 3.42 0.30
N LYS A 289 -0.94 2.85 -0.05
CA LYS A 289 -0.16 3.32 -1.20
C LYS A 289 -0.98 3.27 -2.49
N ALA A 290 -1.70 2.18 -2.73
CA ALA A 290 -2.45 2.03 -3.97
C ALA A 290 -3.51 3.14 -4.13
N ALA A 291 -4.20 3.51 -3.06
CA ALA A 291 -5.14 4.62 -3.05
C ALA A 291 -4.43 5.97 -3.25
N LEU A 292 -3.40 6.28 -2.46
CA LEU A 292 -2.64 7.53 -2.57
C LEU A 292 -2.08 7.73 -3.98
N ARG A 293 -1.41 6.71 -4.54
CA ARG A 293 -0.92 6.72 -5.92
C ARG A 293 -2.05 6.94 -6.93
N GLY A 294 -3.18 6.26 -6.75
CA GLY A 294 -4.35 6.44 -7.62
C GLY A 294 -4.92 7.85 -7.55
N HIS A 295 -4.96 8.47 -6.38
CA HIS A 295 -5.42 9.85 -6.21
C HIS A 295 -4.42 10.84 -6.80
N THR A 296 -3.11 10.61 -6.67
CA THR A 296 -2.08 11.39 -7.37
C THR A 296 -2.32 11.41 -8.88
N LEU A 297 -2.63 10.26 -9.49
CA LEU A 297 -2.97 10.20 -10.93
C LEU A 297 -4.20 11.05 -11.27
N ARG A 298 -5.27 10.95 -10.49
CA ARG A 298 -6.53 11.70 -10.74
C ARG A 298 -6.31 13.21 -10.67
N LEU A 299 -5.55 13.66 -9.67
CA LEU A 299 -5.26 15.07 -9.44
C LEU A 299 -4.36 15.64 -10.52
N LEU A 300 -3.24 14.97 -10.82
CA LEU A 300 -2.32 15.40 -11.87
C LEU A 300 -2.96 15.37 -13.26
N ALA A 301 -3.74 14.33 -13.57
CA ALA A 301 -4.47 14.23 -14.84
C ALA A 301 -5.42 15.41 -15.07
N GLY A 302 -5.87 16.07 -14.00
CA GLY A 302 -6.75 17.24 -14.07
C GLY A 302 -6.02 18.57 -14.29
N VAL A 303 -4.69 18.61 -14.22
CA VAL A 303 -3.91 19.85 -14.35
C VAL A 303 -2.74 19.74 -15.34
N THR A 304 -2.54 18.56 -15.95
CA THR A 304 -1.52 18.34 -16.97
C THR A 304 -1.89 17.16 -17.88
N ASN A 305 -1.03 16.89 -18.88
CA ASN A 305 -1.22 15.82 -19.85
C ASN A 305 -0.88 14.42 -19.30
N GLU A 306 -1.21 13.39 -20.07
CA GLU A 306 -1.06 11.99 -19.67
C GLU A 306 0.41 11.61 -19.40
N GLU A 307 1.32 12.04 -20.27
CA GLU A 307 2.75 11.72 -20.15
C GLU A 307 3.33 12.28 -18.86
N LYS A 308 3.11 13.58 -18.60
CA LYS A 308 3.61 14.26 -17.41
C LYS A 308 2.99 13.71 -16.14
N THR A 309 1.69 13.39 -16.18
CA THR A 309 0.98 12.74 -15.08
C THR A 309 1.64 11.42 -14.69
N ARG A 310 1.95 10.56 -15.68
CA ARG A 310 2.60 9.27 -15.43
C ARG A 310 4.04 9.45 -14.94
N GLU A 311 4.80 10.38 -15.51
CA GLU A 311 6.17 10.71 -15.10
C GLU A 311 6.23 11.11 -13.63
N LEU A 312 5.48 12.14 -13.23
CA LEU A 312 5.44 12.67 -11.87
C LEU A 312 4.95 11.63 -10.86
N THR A 313 3.90 10.88 -11.22
CA THR A 313 3.40 9.78 -10.36
C THR A 313 4.47 8.71 -10.13
N LYS A 314 5.25 8.35 -11.16
CA LYS A 314 6.36 7.40 -11.03
C LYS A 314 7.51 7.97 -10.20
N LYS A 315 7.85 9.26 -10.36
CA LYS A 315 8.84 9.94 -9.53
C LYS A 315 8.48 9.89 -8.04
N LEU A 316 7.22 10.11 -7.69
CA LEU A 316 6.76 10.08 -6.30
C LEU A 316 6.64 8.66 -5.73
N TRP A 317 5.98 7.75 -6.45
CA TRP A 317 5.54 6.47 -5.88
C TRP A 317 6.25 5.24 -6.48
N GLY A 318 7.17 5.45 -7.42
CA GLY A 318 7.88 4.41 -8.15
C GLY A 318 7.11 3.88 -9.36
N GLY A 319 7.74 3.03 -10.15
CA GLY A 319 7.13 2.39 -11.32
C GLY A 319 8.17 1.92 -12.32
N PHE A 320 7.75 1.67 -13.55
CA PHE A 320 8.63 1.28 -14.65
C PHE A 320 8.60 2.34 -15.75
N ILE A 321 9.77 2.70 -16.26
CA ILE A 321 9.91 3.40 -17.53
C ILE A 321 9.94 2.32 -18.61
N GLN A 322 9.03 2.46 -19.57
CA GLN A 322 9.00 1.68 -20.80
C GLN A 322 8.75 2.67 -21.92
N ASN A 323 9.83 3.18 -22.50
CA ASN A 323 9.83 3.88 -23.78
C ASN A 323 10.90 3.24 -24.68
N GLN A 324 10.97 3.66 -25.95
CA GLN A 324 11.84 3.01 -26.94
C GLN A 324 13.34 3.08 -26.60
N THR A 325 13.74 4.04 -25.76
CA THR A 325 15.13 4.37 -25.44
C THR A 325 15.55 4.05 -24.01
N GLU A 326 14.62 3.99 -23.04
CA GLU A 326 14.92 3.69 -21.63
C GLU A 326 14.01 2.59 -21.08
N GLN A 327 14.63 1.59 -20.46
CA GLN A 327 13.96 0.57 -19.68
C GLN A 327 14.56 0.55 -18.28
N GLY A 328 13.72 0.72 -17.27
CA GLY A 328 14.20 0.73 -15.90
C GLY A 328 13.11 0.88 -14.85
N SER A 329 13.43 0.50 -13.61
CA SER A 329 12.55 0.72 -12.46
C SER A 329 12.89 2.04 -11.79
N ILE A 330 11.88 2.87 -11.54
CA ILE A 330 11.95 4.03 -10.65
C ILE A 330 11.51 3.56 -9.26
N VAL A 331 12.33 3.76 -8.24
CA VAL A 331 12.01 3.34 -6.86
C VAL A 331 10.87 4.19 -6.26
N GLY A 332 10.85 5.48 -6.60
CA GLY A 332 9.92 6.48 -6.07
C GLY A 332 10.54 7.23 -4.90
N ARG A 333 10.15 8.49 -4.72
CA ARG A 333 10.56 9.34 -3.60
C ARG A 333 9.89 8.97 -2.29
N PHE A 334 8.68 8.41 -2.31
CA PHE A 334 7.91 8.11 -1.11
C PHE A 334 7.53 6.64 -0.99
N SER A 335 7.56 6.18 0.26
CA SER A 335 7.09 4.87 0.68
C SER A 335 6.02 4.97 1.75
N VAL A 336 5.13 3.99 1.77
CA VAL A 336 4.03 3.95 2.74
C VAL A 336 4.16 2.68 3.57
N ASN A 337 4.31 2.87 4.87
CA ASN A 337 4.17 1.82 5.86
C ASN A 337 2.87 2.01 6.63
N PHE A 338 2.33 0.91 7.14
CA PHE A 338 1.19 0.94 8.02
C PHE A 338 1.47 0.13 9.27
N GLU A 339 1.43 0.81 10.42
CA GLU A 339 1.54 0.18 11.73
C GLU A 339 0.13 -0.19 12.20
N ARG A 340 -0.09 -1.48 12.43
CA ARG A 340 -1.36 -2.01 12.92
C ARG A 340 -1.27 -2.05 14.44
N GLU A 341 -2.12 -1.33 15.14
CA GLU A 341 -2.16 -1.36 16.60
C GLU A 341 -3.24 -2.35 17.07
N GLN A 342 -4.47 -2.22 16.55
CA GLN A 342 -5.60 -3.07 16.94
C GLN A 342 -6.45 -3.48 15.73
N LEU A 343 -6.24 -4.72 15.27
CA LEU A 343 -6.93 -5.30 14.10
C LEU A 343 -7.75 -6.53 14.52
N GLU A 344 -9.03 -6.53 14.15
CA GLU A 344 -9.94 -7.66 14.34
C GLU A 344 -10.55 -8.08 12.99
N PHE A 345 -10.64 -9.38 12.74
CA PHE A 345 -11.39 -9.92 11.61
C PHE A 345 -12.80 -10.29 12.05
N ILE A 346 -13.79 -9.51 11.61
CA ILE A 346 -15.21 -9.72 11.92
C ILE A 346 -15.81 -10.76 10.93
N GLU A 347 -16.99 -11.29 11.26
CA GLU A 347 -17.78 -12.18 10.41
C GLU A 347 -17.93 -11.64 8.96
N LYS A 348 -18.09 -12.57 8.00
CA LYS A 348 -18.31 -12.30 6.56
C LYS A 348 -17.20 -11.48 5.86
N TYR A 349 -15.94 -11.88 6.02
CA TYR A 349 -14.80 -11.30 5.28
C TYR A 349 -14.57 -9.81 5.52
N LYS A 350 -14.81 -9.32 6.74
CA LYS A 350 -14.51 -7.94 7.13
C LYS A 350 -13.36 -7.87 8.11
N TYR A 351 -12.71 -6.72 8.11
CA TYR A 351 -11.84 -6.30 9.20
C TYR A 351 -12.40 -5.03 9.85
N LYS A 352 -12.07 -4.86 11.12
CA LYS A 352 -12.21 -3.61 11.86
C LYS A 352 -10.87 -3.30 12.50
N LEU A 353 -10.45 -2.06 12.33
CA LEU A 353 -9.24 -1.51 12.86
C LEU A 353 -9.65 -0.39 13.81
N ASN A 354 -9.36 -0.57 15.10
CA ASN A 354 -9.70 0.40 16.15
C ASN A 354 -8.57 1.42 16.41
N SER A 355 -7.38 1.17 15.84
CA SER A 355 -6.31 2.14 15.72
C SER A 355 -5.23 1.57 14.79
N GLY A 356 -4.68 2.42 13.93
CA GLY A 356 -3.46 2.15 13.17
C GLY A 356 -2.92 3.40 12.54
N LYS A 357 -1.67 3.36 12.13
CA LYS A 357 -0.92 4.56 11.74
C LYS A 357 -0.39 4.42 10.32
N ILE A 358 -0.82 5.30 9.43
CA ILE A 358 -0.19 5.49 8.12
C ILE A 358 1.06 6.34 8.32
N ASN A 359 2.22 5.81 7.94
CA ASN A 359 3.48 6.53 7.92
C ASN A 359 3.98 6.64 6.48
N ILE A 360 4.19 7.87 6.01
CA ILE A 360 4.80 8.15 4.71
C ILE A 360 6.25 8.56 4.94
N PHE A 361 7.19 7.79 4.40
CA PHE A 361 8.62 8.05 4.52
C PHE A 361 9.20 8.50 3.19
N GLU A 362 10.11 9.47 3.24
CA GLU A 362 10.98 9.82 2.13
C GLU A 362 12.02 8.71 1.94
N GLN A 363 12.09 8.16 0.74
CA GLN A 363 13.10 7.22 0.32
C GLN A 363 14.30 8.00 -0.22
N TYR A 364 15.48 7.74 0.35
CA TYR A 364 16.75 8.36 -0.04
C TYR A 364 16.77 9.88 0.13
N ARG A 365 17.18 10.34 1.31
CA ARG A 365 17.37 11.76 1.59
C ARG A 365 18.53 12.32 0.77
N GLN A 366 18.24 12.92 -0.37
CA GLN A 366 19.19 13.73 -1.14
C GLN A 366 18.72 15.18 -1.13
N GLY A 367 19.31 15.99 -0.25
CA GLY A 367 19.01 17.42 -0.16
C GLY A 367 18.02 17.81 0.94
N GLN A 368 17.60 19.08 0.90
CA GLN A 368 16.60 19.64 1.82
C GLN A 368 15.21 19.08 1.49
N ARG A 369 14.40 18.92 2.54
CA ARG A 369 13.01 18.48 2.41
C ARG A 369 12.25 19.51 1.58
N ASP A 370 11.56 19.03 0.56
CA ASP A 370 10.69 19.87 -0.26
C ASP A 370 9.36 20.06 0.48
N GLU A 371 9.15 21.24 1.05
CA GLU A 371 7.90 21.56 1.77
C GLU A 371 6.69 21.49 0.83
N LYS A 372 6.85 21.77 -0.48
CA LYS A 372 5.76 21.65 -1.45
C LYS A 372 5.28 20.21 -1.59
N GLU A 373 6.19 19.24 -1.56
CA GLU A 373 5.79 17.84 -1.61
C GLU A 373 5.11 17.38 -0.32
N LYS A 374 5.54 17.90 0.84
CA LYS A 374 4.84 17.64 2.11
C LYS A 374 3.42 18.21 2.05
N GLU A 375 3.25 19.43 1.56
CA GLU A 375 1.93 20.04 1.33
C GLU A 375 1.07 19.21 0.38
N PHE A 376 1.64 18.69 -0.71
CA PHE A 376 0.96 17.78 -1.61
C PHE A 376 0.52 16.48 -0.91
N LEU A 377 1.37 15.90 -0.08
CA LEU A 377 1.02 14.69 0.67
C LEU A 377 -0.10 14.96 1.69
N ILE A 378 -0.12 16.14 2.34
CA ILE A 378 -1.23 16.56 3.23
C ILE A 378 -2.53 16.70 2.42
N LEU A 379 -2.47 17.39 1.27
CA LEU A 379 -3.58 17.52 0.33
C LEU A 379 -4.12 16.14 -0.08
N LEU A 380 -3.23 15.19 -0.36
CA LEU A 380 -3.58 13.84 -0.79
C LEU A 380 -4.28 13.04 0.30
N VAL A 381 -3.84 13.14 1.56
CA VAL A 381 -4.51 12.51 2.71
C VAL A 381 -5.92 13.11 2.90
N LYS A 382 -6.04 14.44 2.88
CA LYS A 382 -7.32 15.17 2.94
C LYS A 382 -8.28 14.67 1.87
N PHE A 383 -7.83 14.67 0.62
CA PHE A 383 -8.61 14.22 -0.52
C PHE A 383 -9.08 12.77 -0.36
N SER A 384 -8.17 11.88 0.04
CA SER A 384 -8.43 10.44 0.15
C SER A 384 -9.51 10.13 1.19
N LEU A 385 -9.46 10.78 2.36
CA LEU A 385 -10.42 10.54 3.45
C LEU A 385 -11.76 11.25 3.26
N LEU A 386 -11.74 12.46 2.67
CA LEU A 386 -12.93 13.26 2.41
C LEU A 386 -13.84 12.62 1.35
N LEU A 387 -13.28 12.18 0.21
CA LEU A 387 -14.07 11.74 -0.95
C LEU A 387 -14.06 10.23 -1.17
N GLY A 388 -13.06 9.54 -0.65
CA GLY A 388 -12.85 8.12 -0.92
C GLY A 388 -12.68 7.30 0.37
N GLY A 389 -11.67 6.45 0.34
CA GLY A 389 -11.31 5.58 1.45
C GLY A 389 -10.24 4.59 1.00
N PHE A 390 -9.94 3.61 1.86
CA PHE A 390 -8.92 2.60 1.58
C PHE A 390 -9.52 1.20 1.53
N GLY A 391 -8.97 0.37 0.63
CA GLY A 391 -9.32 -1.06 0.53
C GLY A 391 -10.27 -1.39 -0.62
N ARG A 392 -10.81 -2.61 -0.58
CA ARG A 392 -11.71 -3.09 -1.64
C ARG A 392 -13.04 -2.35 -1.58
N SER A 393 -13.58 -1.99 -2.75
CA SER A 393 -14.85 -1.26 -2.87
C SER A 393 -14.84 0.15 -2.24
N TRP A 394 -13.68 0.77 -2.09
CA TRP A 394 -13.51 2.07 -1.42
C TRP A 394 -14.34 3.24 -1.97
N ARG A 395 -14.88 3.15 -3.20
CA ARG A 395 -15.81 4.13 -3.79
C ARG A 395 -17.22 4.11 -3.17
N ARG A 396 -17.47 3.21 -2.23
CA ARG A 396 -18.78 3.02 -1.60
C ARG A 396 -18.61 3.08 -0.11
N VAL A 397 -19.63 3.61 0.56
CA VAL A 397 -19.76 3.55 2.02
C VAL A 397 -19.89 2.11 2.49
N ASP A 398 -19.44 1.84 3.70
CA ASP A 398 -19.64 0.55 4.35
C ASP A 398 -21.14 0.26 4.53
N HIS A 399 -21.68 -0.69 3.76
CA HIS A 399 -23.11 -1.00 3.80
C HIS A 399 -23.54 -1.61 5.14
N ASN A 400 -22.64 -2.24 5.89
CA ASN A 400 -22.99 -2.79 7.20
C ASN A 400 -23.22 -1.68 8.23
N LEU A 401 -22.57 -0.52 8.03
CA LEU A 401 -22.70 0.63 8.91
C LEU A 401 -23.84 1.55 8.49
N PHE A 402 -23.97 1.82 7.19
CA PHE A 402 -24.87 2.87 6.66
C PHE A 402 -26.11 2.33 5.94
N TYR A 403 -26.19 1.03 5.68
CA TYR A 403 -27.36 0.41 5.07
C TYR A 403 -27.53 -1.07 5.48
N PRO A 404 -27.69 -1.38 6.79
CA PRO A 404 -27.68 -2.76 7.28
C PRO A 404 -28.75 -3.66 6.64
N SER A 405 -29.89 -3.07 6.28
CA SER A 405 -31.01 -3.75 5.62
C SER A 405 -30.65 -4.38 4.28
N TYR A 406 -29.55 -3.95 3.66
CA TYR A 406 -28.99 -4.61 2.49
C TYR A 406 -28.72 -6.11 2.74
N PHE A 407 -28.31 -6.49 3.96
CA PHE A 407 -27.90 -7.85 4.31
C PHE A 407 -28.99 -8.72 4.95
N HIS A 408 -30.23 -8.24 5.08
CA HIS A 408 -31.33 -9.02 5.67
C HIS A 408 -31.59 -10.34 4.91
N ASN A 409 -31.28 -10.39 3.60
CA ASN A 409 -31.29 -11.62 2.80
C ASN A 409 -29.84 -12.15 2.70
N THR A 410 -29.57 -13.33 3.25
CA THR A 410 -28.25 -13.78 3.74
C THR A 410 -27.12 -14.01 2.72
N ASN A 411 -27.32 -13.78 1.42
CA ASN A 411 -26.34 -14.09 0.36
C ASN A 411 -25.76 -12.88 -0.40
N LYS A 412 -25.84 -11.66 0.14
CA LYS A 412 -25.28 -10.49 -0.56
C LYS A 412 -23.78 -10.28 -0.32
N LEU A 413 -23.09 -9.83 -1.37
CA LEU A 413 -21.67 -9.46 -1.33
C LEU A 413 -21.45 -8.25 -0.42
N MET A 414 -20.36 -8.26 0.35
CA MET A 414 -19.91 -7.09 1.10
C MET A 414 -19.53 -5.93 0.18
N ILE A 415 -19.88 -4.71 0.57
CA ILE A 415 -19.65 -3.48 -0.21
C ILE A 415 -19.16 -2.36 0.71
N GLY A 416 -18.13 -1.68 0.23
CA GLY A 416 -17.63 -0.43 0.78
C GLY A 416 -16.66 -0.56 1.95
N CYS A 417 -16.25 0.61 2.43
CA CYS A 417 -15.42 0.79 3.62
C CYS A 417 -15.82 2.08 4.35
N HIS A 418 -15.35 2.23 5.58
CA HIS A 418 -15.45 3.46 6.33
C HIS A 418 -14.13 3.70 7.07
N TRP A 419 -13.62 4.93 7.01
CA TRP A 419 -12.40 5.35 7.67
C TRP A 419 -12.62 6.69 8.38
N SER A 420 -11.96 6.91 9.50
CA SER A 420 -11.99 8.15 10.27
C SER A 420 -10.63 8.39 10.94
N PHE A 421 -10.38 9.59 11.43
CA PHE A 421 -9.19 9.87 12.22
C PHE A 421 -9.40 9.33 13.64
N SER A 422 -8.50 8.49 14.15
CA SER A 422 -8.62 7.92 15.50
C SER A 422 -8.52 8.99 16.58
N ASN A 423 -7.68 10.00 16.33
CA ASN A 423 -7.53 11.18 17.18
C ASN A 423 -7.62 12.42 16.28
N PRO A 424 -8.81 13.06 16.19
CA PRO A 424 -9.01 14.26 15.40
C PRO A 424 -8.13 15.44 15.83
N ASN A 425 -7.80 15.56 17.13
CA ASN A 425 -6.92 16.62 17.62
C ASN A 425 -5.48 16.46 17.09
N GLU A 426 -4.91 15.25 17.18
CA GLU A 426 -3.59 14.95 16.59
C GLU A 426 -3.61 15.00 15.06
N SER A 427 -4.80 14.85 14.44
CA SER A 427 -4.98 14.81 12.99
C SER A 427 -5.62 16.08 12.43
N ALA A 428 -5.66 17.17 13.20
CA ALA A 428 -6.41 18.37 12.86
C ALA A 428 -5.98 18.97 11.53
N GLU A 429 -4.68 18.92 11.23
CA GLU A 429 -4.10 19.37 9.97
C GLU A 429 -4.70 18.65 8.75
N TYR A 430 -5.16 17.40 8.90
CA TYR A 430 -5.71 16.55 7.82
C TYR A 430 -7.24 16.57 7.74
N CYS A 431 -7.91 17.12 8.74
CA CYS A 431 -9.37 17.17 8.79
C CYS A 431 -9.89 18.37 8.01
N ILE A 432 -10.88 18.15 7.16
CA ILE A 432 -11.72 19.23 6.64
C ILE A 432 -12.96 19.31 7.54
N THR A 433 -13.21 20.49 8.08
CA THR A 433 -14.31 20.73 9.01
C THR A 433 -15.55 21.24 8.29
N ALA A 434 -16.71 21.16 8.94
CA ALA A 434 -17.96 21.76 8.45
C ALA A 434 -18.70 22.38 9.65
N PRO A 435 -18.19 23.52 10.16
CA PRO A 435 -18.70 24.15 11.39
C PRO A 435 -20.17 24.53 11.23
N GLY A 436 -20.99 24.20 12.22
CA GLY A 436 -22.43 24.50 12.18
C GLY A 436 -23.20 23.67 11.15
N GLY A 437 -22.56 22.68 10.51
CA GLY A 437 -23.12 21.94 9.38
C GLY A 437 -22.97 22.65 8.03
N GLU A 438 -22.26 23.77 7.96
CA GLU A 438 -22.01 24.49 6.72
C GLU A 438 -20.86 23.83 5.92
N LEU A 439 -21.08 23.63 4.61
CA LEU A 439 -20.12 22.93 3.73
C LEU A 439 -19.09 23.87 3.09
N THR A 440 -19.00 25.13 3.52
CA THR A 440 -18.12 26.17 2.94
C THR A 440 -16.65 25.74 2.93
N ASN A 441 -16.12 25.26 4.05
CA ASN A 441 -14.72 24.80 4.13
C ASN A 441 -14.42 23.63 3.16
N ILE A 442 -15.42 22.79 2.88
CA ILE A 442 -15.31 21.72 1.88
C ILE A 442 -15.32 22.32 0.47
N LYS A 443 -16.21 23.28 0.17
CA LYS A 443 -16.23 24.01 -1.12
C LYS A 443 -14.90 24.71 -1.40
N ASP A 444 -14.36 25.40 -0.40
CA ASP A 444 -13.08 26.11 -0.50
C ASP A 444 -11.92 25.13 -0.72
N PHE A 445 -11.89 24.03 0.04
CA PHE A 445 -10.90 22.98 -0.14
C PHE A 445 -10.94 22.42 -1.57
N LEU A 446 -12.12 22.02 -2.05
CA LEU A 446 -12.29 21.42 -3.38
C LEU A 446 -11.87 22.38 -4.50
N SER A 447 -12.24 23.66 -4.38
CA SER A 447 -11.94 24.70 -5.36
C SER A 447 -10.44 24.99 -5.44
N GLY A 448 -9.72 24.92 -4.31
CA GLY A 448 -8.27 25.16 -4.25
C GLY A 448 -7.38 23.97 -4.61
N ILE A 449 -7.92 22.77 -4.88
CA ILE A 449 -7.10 21.57 -5.14
C ILE A 449 -6.19 21.77 -6.35
N SER A 450 -6.75 22.20 -7.50
CA SER A 450 -5.99 22.24 -8.75
C SER A 450 -4.82 23.23 -8.67
N ASP A 451 -5.02 24.38 -8.05
CA ASP A 451 -3.98 25.40 -7.88
C ASP A 451 -2.87 24.91 -6.93
N LYS A 452 -3.24 24.25 -5.83
CA LYS A 452 -2.26 23.64 -4.93
C LYS A 452 -1.44 22.55 -5.63
N VAL A 453 -2.07 21.71 -6.45
CA VAL A 453 -1.34 20.68 -7.22
C VAL A 453 -0.38 21.35 -8.20
N ARG A 454 -0.82 22.39 -8.91
CA ARG A 454 0.06 23.12 -9.84
C ARG A 454 1.25 23.74 -9.13
N ASP A 455 1.00 24.42 -8.01
CA ASP A 455 2.07 25.03 -7.20
C ASP A 455 3.06 23.97 -6.68
N CYS A 456 2.56 22.85 -6.17
CA CYS A 456 3.39 21.78 -5.63
C CYS A 456 4.37 21.18 -6.65
N PHE A 457 3.98 21.17 -7.94
CA PHE A 457 4.79 20.60 -9.02
C PHE A 457 5.35 21.65 -9.99
N ASN A 458 5.21 22.94 -9.67
CA ASN A 458 5.58 24.07 -10.53
C ASN A 458 5.03 23.91 -11.97
N LEU A 459 3.77 23.49 -12.08
CA LEU A 459 3.10 23.31 -13.37
C LEU A 459 2.53 24.64 -13.87
N PRO A 460 2.57 24.92 -15.18
CA PRO A 460 1.98 26.12 -15.73
C PRO A 460 0.46 26.12 -15.56
N SER A 461 -0.12 27.30 -15.39
CA SER A 461 -1.58 27.48 -15.42
C SER A 461 -2.06 27.33 -16.86
N THR A 462 -2.51 26.12 -17.21
CA THR A 462 -3.05 25.78 -18.53
C THR A 462 -4.35 25.01 -18.37
N ASP A 463 -5.20 25.07 -19.40
CA ASP A 463 -6.41 24.25 -19.51
C ASP A 463 -6.09 22.83 -20.04
N THR A 464 -4.81 22.44 -20.07
CA THR A 464 -4.43 21.11 -20.53
C THR A 464 -4.70 20.09 -19.43
N TYR A 465 -5.54 19.11 -19.73
CA TYR A 465 -5.80 17.97 -18.86
C TYR A 465 -5.95 16.69 -19.69
N THR A 466 -5.92 15.53 -19.03
CA THR A 466 -6.05 14.23 -19.69
C THR A 466 -7.52 13.92 -19.96
N GLU A 467 -7.97 14.00 -21.21
CA GLU A 467 -9.39 13.79 -21.54
C GLU A 467 -9.85 12.34 -21.55
N SER A 468 -8.94 11.41 -21.89
CA SER A 468 -9.26 10.02 -22.23
C SER A 468 -9.54 9.13 -21.02
N TRP A 469 -9.16 9.58 -19.81
CA TRP A 469 -9.26 8.78 -18.59
C TRP A 469 -10.65 8.87 -17.97
N ARG A 470 -11.09 7.77 -17.35
CA ARG A 470 -12.40 7.65 -16.70
C ARG A 470 -12.53 8.56 -15.47
N GLU A 471 -11.47 8.66 -14.68
CA GLU A 471 -11.47 9.46 -13.45
C GLU A 471 -10.36 10.52 -13.51
N VAL A 472 -10.75 11.74 -13.87
CA VAL A 472 -9.89 12.92 -14.01
C VAL A 472 -10.46 14.02 -13.13
N TRP A 473 -9.63 14.63 -12.29
CA TRP A 473 -10.07 15.71 -11.40
C TRP A 473 -10.02 17.06 -12.12
N HIS A 474 -10.97 17.30 -13.01
CA HIS A 474 -11.12 18.56 -13.75
C HIS A 474 -12.56 19.07 -13.57
N PRO A 475 -12.81 20.39 -13.44
CA PRO A 475 -14.16 20.93 -13.22
C PRO A 475 -15.18 20.48 -14.29
N ASP A 476 -14.76 20.25 -15.53
CA ASP A 476 -15.64 19.75 -16.60
C ASP A 476 -15.83 18.22 -16.60
N LYS A 477 -15.08 17.50 -15.78
CA LYS A 477 -15.07 16.03 -15.75
C LYS A 477 -15.66 15.44 -14.49
N VAL A 478 -15.89 16.25 -13.46
CA VAL A 478 -16.38 15.74 -12.19
C VAL A 478 -17.18 16.80 -11.44
N GLN A 479 -18.28 16.35 -10.84
CA GLN A 479 -19.07 17.15 -9.91
C GLN A 479 -19.03 16.52 -8.51
N VAL A 480 -18.97 17.38 -7.50
CA VAL A 480 -19.10 16.98 -6.10
C VAL A 480 -20.39 17.56 -5.54
N TRP A 481 -21.18 16.71 -4.91
CA TRP A 481 -22.43 17.04 -4.26
C TRP A 481 -22.36 16.64 -2.79
N GLY A 482 -22.87 17.48 -1.90
CA GLY A 482 -22.82 17.23 -0.46
C GLY A 482 -24.09 17.60 0.28
N ARG A 483 -24.29 16.95 1.43
CA ARG A 483 -25.30 17.32 2.43
C ARG A 483 -24.87 16.89 3.83
N ILE A 484 -25.53 17.44 4.84
CA ILE A 484 -25.43 16.93 6.21
C ILE A 484 -26.43 15.80 6.43
N ALA A 485 -25.93 14.62 6.83
CA ALA A 485 -26.72 13.51 7.33
C ALA A 485 -26.69 13.51 8.86
N ASN A 486 -27.87 13.47 9.48
CA ASN A 486 -28.00 13.61 10.94
C ASN A 486 -27.66 12.32 11.71
N SER A 487 -27.56 11.19 11.02
CA SER A 487 -27.17 9.90 11.59
C SER A 487 -26.56 9.00 10.51
N LYS A 488 -26.03 7.85 10.92
CA LYS A 488 -25.60 6.79 9.99
C LYS A 488 -26.75 6.24 9.13
N ASP A 489 -27.98 6.29 9.64
CA ASP A 489 -29.18 5.75 8.98
C ASP A 489 -29.83 6.79 8.05
N ASP A 490 -29.34 8.04 8.07
CA ASP A 490 -29.82 9.18 7.25
C ASP A 490 -29.07 9.30 5.90
N SER A 491 -28.34 8.26 5.48
CA SER A 491 -27.81 8.22 4.11
C SER A 491 -28.94 8.12 3.10
N LYS A 492 -29.09 9.16 2.28
CA LYS A 492 -30.08 9.16 1.18
C LYS A 492 -29.53 8.42 -0.02
N ALA A 493 -28.27 8.67 -0.36
CA ALA A 493 -27.71 8.18 -1.60
C ALA A 493 -27.55 6.66 -1.60
N VAL A 494 -27.25 6.02 -0.46
CA VAL A 494 -27.07 4.55 -0.42
C VAL A 494 -28.27 3.80 -0.97
N LYS A 495 -29.50 4.30 -0.76
CA LYS A 495 -30.73 3.68 -1.28
C LYS A 495 -30.82 3.76 -2.80
N TRP A 496 -30.44 4.90 -3.38
CA TRP A 496 -30.41 5.12 -4.83
C TRP A 496 -29.53 4.10 -5.58
N PHE A 497 -28.46 3.62 -4.94
CA PHE A 497 -27.58 2.58 -5.50
C PHE A 497 -28.24 1.20 -5.61
N HIS A 498 -29.36 0.96 -4.93
CA HIS A 498 -30.03 -0.35 -4.83
C HIS A 498 -31.47 -0.38 -5.36
N GLU A 499 -32.03 0.77 -5.75
CA GLU A 499 -33.35 0.90 -6.36
C GLU A 499 -33.31 0.51 -7.85
N ASP A 500 -34.10 -0.50 -8.25
CA ASP A 500 -34.06 -1.11 -9.59
C ASP A 500 -34.45 -0.14 -10.73
N ASN A 501 -35.17 0.95 -10.44
CA ASN A 501 -35.66 1.90 -11.44
C ASN A 501 -34.97 3.28 -11.37
N PHE A 502 -33.77 3.35 -10.80
CA PHE A 502 -33.03 4.60 -10.69
C PHE A 502 -31.62 4.49 -11.26
N ILE A 503 -30.58 4.38 -10.41
CA ILE A 503 -29.18 4.33 -10.87
C ILE A 503 -28.50 2.98 -10.63
N LYS A 504 -29.18 1.97 -10.07
CA LYS A 504 -28.62 0.65 -9.79
C LYS A 504 -28.12 -0.06 -11.06
N ARG A 505 -26.92 -0.65 -11.00
CA ARG A 505 -26.29 -1.44 -12.10
C ARG A 505 -26.15 -0.69 -13.43
N THR A 506 -25.95 0.63 -13.39
CA THR A 506 -25.75 1.48 -14.56
C THR A 506 -24.26 1.69 -14.85
N LYS A 507 -23.89 2.42 -15.92
CA LYS A 507 -22.50 2.85 -16.13
C LYS A 507 -22.02 3.78 -15.00
N LEU A 508 -22.94 4.54 -14.41
CA LEU A 508 -22.68 5.44 -13.29
C LEU A 508 -22.33 4.66 -12.03
N THR A 509 -23.14 3.66 -11.64
CA THR A 509 -22.93 2.92 -10.38
C THR A 509 -22.03 1.68 -10.53
N GLY A 510 -21.83 1.21 -11.76
CA GLY A 510 -21.06 0.01 -12.08
C GLY A 510 -21.85 -1.27 -11.81
N TYR A 511 -21.32 -2.39 -12.29
CA TYR A 511 -21.90 -3.72 -12.06
C TYR A 511 -20.86 -4.82 -12.19
N VAL A 512 -21.11 -5.93 -11.50
CA VAL A 512 -20.36 -7.18 -11.69
C VAL A 512 -20.99 -7.90 -12.87
N GLY A 513 -20.18 -8.17 -13.87
CA GLY A 513 -20.57 -8.79 -15.13
C GLY A 513 -20.23 -10.28 -15.19
N ASN A 514 -20.46 -10.88 -16.35
CA ASN A 514 -20.11 -12.26 -16.68
C ASN A 514 -19.25 -12.28 -17.97
N ALA A 515 -18.99 -13.47 -18.51
CA ALA A 515 -18.17 -13.61 -19.72
C ALA A 515 -18.73 -12.86 -20.95
N ARG A 516 -20.06 -12.72 -21.05
CA ARG A 516 -20.75 -12.05 -22.17
C ARG A 516 -20.91 -10.55 -21.96
N ASN A 517 -21.09 -10.11 -20.71
CA ASN A 517 -21.18 -8.70 -20.34
C ASN A 517 -20.16 -8.41 -19.22
N PRO A 518 -18.95 -7.91 -19.53
CA PRO A 518 -17.87 -7.79 -18.54
C PRO A 518 -18.18 -6.79 -17.43
N SER A 519 -17.63 -7.02 -16.24
CA SER A 519 -17.82 -6.12 -15.08
C SER A 519 -17.35 -4.70 -15.39
N LYS A 520 -18.16 -3.72 -15.00
CA LYS A 520 -17.91 -2.30 -15.22
C LYS A 520 -17.66 -1.56 -13.92
N VAL A 521 -16.60 -0.74 -13.91
CA VAL A 521 -16.30 0.15 -12.77
C VAL A 521 -17.23 1.36 -12.84
N GLY A 522 -17.92 1.64 -11.74
CA GLY A 522 -18.79 2.82 -11.64
C GLY A 522 -18.01 4.13 -11.64
N ARG A 523 -18.64 5.19 -12.13
CA ARG A 523 -18.13 6.56 -12.20
C ARG A 523 -18.60 7.48 -11.07
N ILE A 524 -19.41 6.98 -10.14
CA ILE A 524 -19.79 7.72 -8.94
C ILE A 524 -19.09 7.15 -7.72
N TRP A 525 -18.64 8.00 -6.80
CA TRP A 525 -18.19 7.63 -5.46
C TRP A 525 -19.22 8.11 -4.45
N HIS A 526 -19.36 7.38 -3.34
CA HIS A 526 -20.27 7.71 -2.26
C HIS A 526 -19.54 7.60 -0.94
N ARG A 527 -19.59 8.67 -0.15
CA ARG A 527 -18.87 8.79 1.10
C ARG A 527 -19.75 9.38 2.21
N MET A 528 -19.66 8.78 3.39
CA MET A 528 -20.20 9.30 4.64
C MET A 528 -19.01 9.68 5.51
N TYR A 529 -18.54 10.92 5.33
CA TYR A 529 -17.38 11.48 6.03
C TYR A 529 -17.81 11.98 7.42
N PRO A 530 -17.10 11.64 8.51
CA PRO A 530 -17.45 12.14 9.85
C PRO A 530 -17.48 13.66 9.90
N LEU A 531 -18.44 14.24 10.62
CA LEU A 531 -18.55 15.69 10.77
C LEU A 531 -17.57 16.19 11.85
N TYR A 532 -16.49 16.84 11.43
CA TYR A 532 -15.53 17.48 12.33
C TYR A 532 -15.84 18.96 12.52
N GLU A 533 -15.83 19.41 13.78
CA GLU A 533 -16.00 20.81 14.16
C GLU A 533 -14.87 21.24 15.11
N VAL A 534 -14.46 22.51 15.02
CA VAL A 534 -13.55 23.13 16.01
C VAL A 534 -14.40 23.85 17.04
N ILE A 535 -14.35 23.40 18.29
CA ILE A 535 -15.01 24.05 19.42
C ILE A 535 -13.97 24.87 20.19
N ASN A 536 -14.34 26.08 20.60
CA ASN A 536 -13.51 26.99 21.39
C ASN A 536 -12.11 27.27 20.81
N GLN A 537 -11.99 27.26 19.46
CA GLN A 537 -10.74 27.50 18.71
C GLN A 537 -9.57 26.56 19.07
N LYS A 538 -9.80 25.47 19.81
CA LYS A 538 -8.71 24.61 20.32
C LYS A 538 -8.97 23.12 20.18
N GLU A 539 -10.23 22.67 20.21
CA GLU A 539 -10.54 21.25 20.22
C GLU A 539 -11.31 20.83 18.97
N MET A 540 -10.77 19.85 18.26
CA MET A 540 -11.45 19.19 17.16
C MET A 540 -12.27 18.03 17.71
N ILE A 541 -13.58 18.22 17.72
CA ILE A 541 -14.51 17.19 18.18
C ILE A 541 -15.11 16.53 16.94
N ASP A 542 -14.93 15.22 16.85
CA ASP A 542 -15.86 14.38 16.09
C ASP A 542 -17.11 14.28 16.96
N LYS A 543 -18.25 14.87 16.55
CA LYS A 543 -19.52 14.79 17.30
C LYS A 543 -20.04 13.35 17.28
N THR A 544 -19.32 12.48 17.98
CA THR A 544 -19.45 11.04 18.04
C THR A 544 -19.91 10.54 19.39
N ASP A 545 -20.61 11.39 20.13
CA ASP A 545 -21.42 10.89 21.22
C ASP A 545 -22.43 9.88 20.66
N ALA A 546 -22.53 8.71 21.29
CA ALA A 546 -22.96 7.46 20.65
C ALA A 546 -24.41 7.48 20.08
N LYS A 547 -25.17 8.56 20.34
CA LYS A 547 -26.57 8.75 19.93
C LYS A 547 -26.77 9.80 18.82
N SER A 548 -25.75 10.57 18.41
CA SER A 548 -25.93 11.71 17.48
C SER A 548 -24.82 11.87 16.42
N LYS A 549 -24.19 10.78 15.97
CA LYS A 549 -23.14 10.79 14.92
C LYS A 549 -23.65 11.42 13.62
N LYS A 550 -23.24 12.66 13.33
CA LYS A 550 -23.52 13.32 12.04
C LYS A 550 -22.42 13.04 11.03
N TYR A 551 -22.78 13.11 9.76
CA TYR A 551 -21.88 12.88 8.64
C TYR A 551 -22.08 13.93 7.56
N VAL A 552 -21.01 14.24 6.83
CA VAL A 552 -21.11 14.85 5.50
C VAL A 552 -21.28 13.71 4.49
N GLU A 553 -22.47 13.63 3.91
CA GLU A 553 -22.76 12.69 2.83
C GLU A 553 -22.33 13.31 1.51
N LEU A 554 -21.37 12.70 0.82
CA LEU A 554 -20.75 13.21 -0.40
C LEU A 554 -20.95 12.24 -1.56
N LEU A 555 -21.26 12.80 -2.72
CA LEU A 555 -21.26 12.12 -4.01
C LEU A 555 -20.25 12.78 -4.95
N THR A 556 -19.32 12.00 -5.48
CA THR A 556 -18.37 12.45 -6.50
C THR A 556 -18.71 11.77 -7.81
N VAL A 557 -19.21 12.52 -8.79
CA VAL A 557 -19.72 12.00 -10.07
C VAL A 557 -18.73 12.34 -11.18
N TYR A 558 -18.05 11.34 -11.74
CA TYR A 558 -17.18 11.51 -12.90
C TYR A 558 -17.96 11.40 -14.21
N LEU A 559 -17.87 12.45 -15.02
CA LEU A 559 -18.60 12.62 -16.27
C LEU A 559 -17.82 11.98 -17.43
N SER A 560 -18.54 11.49 -18.43
CA SER A 560 -17.98 11.25 -19.77
C SER A 560 -18.30 12.44 -20.65
N ASN A 561 -17.51 12.65 -21.72
CA ASN A 561 -17.77 13.69 -22.72
C ASN A 561 -19.21 13.60 -23.27
N ASN A 562 -19.71 12.37 -23.40
CA ASN A 562 -21.10 12.09 -23.75
C ASN A 562 -21.71 11.27 -22.59
N PRO A 563 -22.33 11.90 -21.58
CA PRO A 563 -23.02 11.16 -20.53
C PRO A 563 -24.21 10.38 -21.12
N ASP A 564 -24.55 9.24 -20.52
CA ASP A 564 -25.77 8.53 -20.93
C ASP A 564 -27.02 9.18 -20.32
N CYS A 565 -28.19 8.93 -20.93
CA CYS A 565 -29.46 9.49 -20.50
C CYS A 565 -29.77 9.24 -19.00
N ILE A 566 -29.31 8.13 -18.43
CA ILE A 566 -29.51 7.84 -17.00
C ILE A 566 -28.66 8.77 -16.14
N THR A 567 -27.40 8.99 -16.55
CA THR A 567 -26.49 9.93 -15.89
C THR A 567 -27.05 11.34 -15.95
N GLU A 568 -27.51 11.81 -17.11
CA GLU A 568 -28.13 13.14 -17.27
C GLU A 568 -29.38 13.30 -16.40
N LYS A 569 -30.27 12.30 -16.38
CA LYS A 569 -31.46 12.30 -15.52
C LYS A 569 -31.08 12.37 -14.04
N PHE A 570 -30.02 11.66 -13.64
CA PHE A 570 -29.52 11.69 -12.27
C PHE A 570 -28.95 13.06 -11.88
N LEU A 571 -28.19 13.71 -12.77
CA LEU A 571 -27.68 15.06 -12.52
C LEU A 571 -28.81 16.08 -12.40
N LYS A 572 -29.81 16.03 -13.30
CA LYS A 572 -31.02 16.87 -13.20
C LYS A 572 -31.78 16.63 -11.90
N PHE A 573 -31.86 15.38 -11.44
CA PHE A 573 -32.45 15.04 -10.14
C PHE A 573 -31.69 15.68 -8.96
N LEU A 574 -30.36 15.77 -9.02
CA LEU A 574 -29.56 16.45 -7.98
C LEU A 574 -29.73 17.98 -8.02
N GLU A 575 -29.92 18.55 -9.21
CA GLU A 575 -30.12 20.00 -9.41
C GLU A 575 -31.52 20.49 -9.03
N ASP A 576 -32.53 19.63 -9.14
CA ASP A 576 -33.92 20.01 -8.94
C ASP A 576 -34.20 20.44 -7.48
N LYS A 577 -34.27 21.77 -7.30
CA LYS A 577 -34.57 22.39 -6.01
C LYS A 577 -35.99 22.10 -5.52
N THR A 578 -36.93 21.77 -6.41
CA THR A 578 -38.31 21.44 -6.05
C THR A 578 -38.46 20.01 -5.55
N LEU A 579 -37.55 19.12 -5.95
CA LEU A 579 -37.41 17.76 -5.43
C LEU A 579 -36.54 17.67 -4.17
N GLN A 580 -36.10 18.81 -3.60
CA GLN A 580 -35.23 18.85 -2.41
C GLN A 580 -35.78 18.06 -1.22
N GLY A 581 -37.09 17.91 -1.08
CA GLY A 581 -37.70 17.00 -0.09
C GLY A 581 -37.18 15.55 -0.14
N LYS A 582 -36.71 15.07 -1.30
CA LYS A 582 -36.17 13.69 -1.46
C LYS A 582 -34.64 13.60 -1.35
N GLY A 583 -33.88 14.66 -1.62
CA GLY A 583 -32.40 14.62 -1.75
C GLY A 583 -31.58 15.53 -0.82
N ASN A 584 -31.92 16.82 -0.70
CA ASN A 584 -31.14 17.85 0.05
C ASN A 584 -29.62 17.92 -0.28
N PHE A 585 -29.17 17.52 -1.46
CA PHE A 585 -27.76 17.72 -1.85
C PHE A 585 -27.57 19.10 -2.47
N GLU A 586 -26.49 19.78 -2.11
CA GLU A 586 -26.01 20.96 -2.81
C GLU A 586 -24.73 20.64 -3.59
N ARG A 587 -24.52 21.32 -4.72
CA ARG A 587 -23.28 21.20 -5.47
C ARG A 587 -22.17 21.95 -4.74
N LEU A 588 -21.07 21.25 -4.50
CA LEU A 588 -19.89 21.79 -3.84
C LEU A 588 -18.77 22.17 -4.82
N TRP A 589 -18.68 21.47 -5.96
CA TRP A 589 -17.63 21.70 -6.96
C TRP A 589 -18.00 21.09 -8.33
N GLY A 590 -17.38 21.59 -9.41
CA GLY A 590 -17.58 21.14 -10.79
C GLY A 590 -18.54 22.02 -11.60
N ASN A 591 -18.33 22.05 -12.92
CA ASN A 591 -19.10 22.83 -13.88
C ASN A 591 -20.38 22.09 -14.29
N ASN A 592 -21.33 22.84 -14.88
CA ASN A 592 -22.45 22.22 -15.60
C ASN A 592 -21.91 21.57 -16.88
N PRO A 593 -22.25 20.31 -17.18
CA PRO A 593 -21.99 19.72 -18.48
C PRO A 593 -22.77 20.39 -19.60
#